data_AF-A0A7C2VCK4-F1
#
_entry.id   AF-A0A7C2VCK4-F1
#
_cell.length_a   1.000
_cell.length_b   1.000
_cell.length_c   1.000
_cell.angle_alpha   90.00
_cell.angle_beta   90.00
_cell.angle_gamma   90.00
#
_symmetry.space_group_name_H-M   'P 1'
#
loop_
_entity.id
_entity.type
_entity.pdbx_description
1 polymer ?
#
loop_
_entity_poly.entity_id
_entity_poly.type
_entity_poly.pdbx_seq_one_letter_code
_entity_poly.pdbx_strand_id
1 'polypeptide(L)'
;MNYPVWEVPYLGGGMLIGIIAIAHVFVAHFAVGGGLFLPLTEWKAYREKDPRLLDYVRRHTRFFVLLVLVAGAVTGVGIWWTIGLVHPSATRTLLLAFVWVWATEWVAFFVEIGAAFVYYYGWDRLPPQVHLRVGWIYSAAAWVSLFLINGILCFMLTPGEWLQTRSLWDAFVNPTMLPSLFLRTLIAFAL
;
A
#
# COMPACT_ATOMS: atom_id res chain seq x y z
N MET A 1 -9.52 -6.28 -29.58
CA MET A 1 -8.09 -6.62 -29.74
C MET A 1 -7.85 -7.88 -28.92
N ASN A 2 -7.33 -8.93 -29.56
CA ASN A 2 -6.96 -10.17 -28.87
C ASN A 2 -5.55 -9.96 -28.29
N TYR A 3 -5.40 -10.20 -26.98
CA TYR A 3 -4.10 -10.17 -26.33
C TYR A 3 -3.38 -11.51 -26.53
N PRO A 4 -2.03 -11.52 -26.61
CA PRO A 4 -1.28 -12.78 -26.59
C PRO A 4 -1.54 -13.51 -25.26
N VAL A 5 -1.74 -14.82 -25.33
CA VAL A 5 -1.92 -15.66 -24.14
C VAL A 5 -0.53 -16.01 -23.60
N TRP A 6 -0.26 -15.65 -22.35
CA TRP A 6 0.93 -16.07 -21.64
C TRP A 6 0.61 -17.27 -20.76
N GLU A 7 1.03 -18.45 -21.19
CA GLU A 7 0.91 -19.66 -20.39
C GLU A 7 2.17 -19.85 -19.53
N VAL A 8 1.97 -20.07 -18.22
CA VAL A 8 3.03 -20.42 -17.28
C VAL A 8 3.00 -21.93 -17.09
N PRO A 9 3.94 -22.69 -17.69
CA PRO A 9 3.93 -24.14 -17.60
C PRO A 9 3.98 -24.59 -16.15
N TYR A 10 3.29 -25.69 -15.82
CA TYR A 10 3.25 -26.36 -14.51
C TYR A 10 2.56 -25.60 -13.36
N LEU A 11 2.72 -24.27 -13.26
CA LEU A 11 2.16 -23.46 -12.17
C LEU A 11 0.82 -22.81 -12.53
N GLY A 12 0.63 -22.42 -13.78
CA GLY A 12 -0.51 -21.61 -14.21
C GLY A 12 -0.40 -20.14 -13.76
N GLY A 13 -1.01 -19.24 -14.55
CA GLY A 13 -0.89 -17.80 -14.31
C GLY A 13 -1.54 -17.33 -13.00
N GLY A 14 -2.66 -17.95 -12.59
CA GLY A 14 -3.33 -17.60 -11.34
C GLY A 14 -2.50 -17.89 -10.09
N MET A 15 -1.76 -19.02 -10.07
CA MET A 15 -0.86 -19.38 -8.96
C MET A 15 0.29 -18.38 -8.84
N LEU A 16 0.85 -17.95 -9.97
CA LEU A 16 1.92 -16.95 -10.00
C LEU A 16 1.45 -15.60 -9.43
N ILE A 17 0.26 -15.14 -9.82
CA ILE A 17 -0.37 -13.94 -9.24
C ILE A 17 -0.52 -14.12 -7.72
N GLY A 18 -1.05 -15.27 -7.28
CA GLY A 18 -1.27 -15.57 -5.86
C GLY A 18 0.02 -15.49 -5.04
N ILE A 19 1.11 -16.09 -5.50
CA ILE A 19 2.41 -16.10 -4.80
C ILE A 19 2.93 -14.67 -4.59
N ILE A 20 2.95 -13.87 -5.67
CA ILE A 20 3.47 -12.50 -5.61
C ILE A 20 2.53 -11.60 -4.80
N ALA A 21 1.22 -11.74 -4.99
CA ALA A 21 0.22 -10.94 -4.29
C ALA A 21 0.24 -11.20 -2.78
N ILE A 22 0.35 -12.45 -2.33
CA ILE A 22 0.44 -12.77 -0.90
C ILE A 22 1.69 -12.14 -0.28
N ALA A 23 2.84 -12.30 -0.93
CA ALA A 23 4.09 -11.72 -0.46
C ALA A 23 4.00 -10.18 -0.38
N HIS A 24 3.48 -9.55 -1.43
CA HIS A 24 3.31 -8.10 -1.48
C HIS A 24 2.34 -7.60 -0.40
N VAL A 25 1.17 -8.23 -0.27
CA VAL A 25 0.13 -7.83 0.68
C VAL A 25 0.65 -7.95 2.11
N PHE A 26 1.43 -8.98 2.43
CA PHE A 26 2.06 -9.09 3.74
C PHE A 26 2.97 -7.89 4.04
N VAL A 27 3.86 -7.54 3.10
CA VAL A 27 4.75 -6.37 3.21
C VAL A 27 3.95 -5.06 3.27
N ALA A 28 2.88 -4.94 2.49
CA ALA A 28 2.03 -3.74 2.46
C ALA A 28 1.30 -3.51 3.79
N HIS A 29 0.82 -4.56 4.46
CA HIS A 29 0.24 -4.40 5.81
C HIS A 29 1.29 -3.93 6.83
N PHE A 30 2.53 -4.44 6.74
CA PHE A 30 3.65 -3.91 7.53
C PHE A 30 3.98 -2.45 7.20
N ALA A 31 3.85 -2.03 5.94
CA ALA A 31 4.06 -0.64 5.54
C ALA A 31 3.05 0.30 6.20
N VAL A 32 1.77 -0.11 6.25
CA VAL A 32 0.69 0.67 6.88
C VAL A 32 0.82 0.65 8.41
N GLY A 33 0.97 -0.52 9.01
CA GLY A 33 1.11 -0.71 10.46
C GLY A 33 2.38 -0.08 11.03
N GLY A 34 3.53 -0.47 10.47
CA GLY A 34 4.84 0.11 10.81
C GLY A 34 4.90 1.61 10.52
N GLY A 35 4.19 2.06 9.49
CA GLY A 35 4.01 3.47 9.16
C GLY A 35 3.37 4.30 10.24
N LEU A 36 2.40 3.72 10.96
CA LEU A 36 1.77 4.33 12.13
C LEU A 36 2.64 4.16 13.40
N PHE A 37 3.30 3.01 13.53
CA PHE A 37 4.16 2.70 14.66
C PHE A 37 5.33 3.68 14.81
N LEU A 38 6.00 4.06 13.72
CA LEU A 38 7.14 4.99 13.74
C LEU A 38 6.81 6.35 14.37
N PRO A 39 5.85 7.15 13.85
CA PRO A 39 5.52 8.45 14.43
C PRO A 39 4.92 8.32 15.84
N LEU A 40 4.15 7.26 16.13
CA LEU A 40 3.62 7.05 17.48
C LEU A 40 4.72 6.81 18.52
N THR A 41 5.70 5.97 18.18
CA THR A 41 6.82 5.65 19.08
C THR A 41 7.78 6.82 19.24
N GLU A 42 8.06 7.57 18.17
CA GLU A 42 8.83 8.80 18.23
C GLU A 42 8.12 9.86 19.09
N TRP A 43 6.81 10.07 18.88
CA TRP A 43 6.02 10.99 19.69
C TRP A 43 6.05 10.60 21.17
N LYS A 44 5.91 9.30 21.47
CA LYS A 44 6.02 8.78 22.83
C LYS A 44 7.40 9.04 23.42
N ALA A 45 8.48 8.80 22.66
CA ALA A 45 9.85 9.04 23.09
C ALA A 45 10.08 10.51 23.47
N TYR A 46 9.56 11.46 22.68
CA TYR A 46 9.66 12.88 23.00
C TYR A 46 8.81 13.28 24.20
N ARG A 47 7.60 12.73 24.34
CA ARG A 47 6.71 13.01 25.46
C ARG A 47 7.31 12.52 26.78
N GLU A 48 7.91 11.34 26.79
CA GLU A 48 8.49 10.69 27.97
C GLU A 48 9.97 11.06 28.19
N LYS A 49 10.57 11.81 27.25
CA LYS A 49 12.00 12.17 27.23
C LYS A 49 12.91 10.95 27.36
N ASP A 50 12.54 9.85 26.70
CA ASP A 50 13.29 8.59 26.74
C ASP A 50 14.25 8.47 25.54
N PRO A 51 15.57 8.68 25.75
CA PRO A 51 16.55 8.58 24.67
C PRO A 51 16.71 7.14 24.16
N ARG A 52 16.45 6.11 24.98
CA ARG A 52 16.57 4.71 24.56
C ARG A 52 15.49 4.34 23.57
N LEU A 53 14.27 4.84 23.80
CA LEU A 53 13.16 4.64 22.88
C LEU A 53 13.45 5.36 21.55
N LEU A 54 14.00 6.58 21.60
CA LEU A 54 14.37 7.31 20.38
C LEU A 54 15.45 6.56 19.56
N ASP A 55 16.49 6.04 20.21
CA ASP A 55 17.53 5.22 19.57
C ASP A 55 16.99 3.91 18.98
N TYR A 56 15.97 3.33 19.61
CA TYR A 56 15.27 2.17 19.06
C TYR A 56 14.55 2.53 17.75
N VAL A 57 13.73 3.59 17.75
CA VAL A 57 12.97 4.02 16.56
C VAL A 57 13.90 4.37 15.41
N ARG A 58 15.01 5.06 15.69
CA ARG A 58 16.03 5.41 14.71
C ARG A 58 16.66 4.18 14.05
N ARG A 59 17.03 3.16 14.83
CA ARG A 59 17.56 1.90 14.28
C ARG A 59 16.49 1.12 13.51
N HIS A 60 15.26 1.10 14.03
CA HIS A 60 14.13 0.42 13.41
C HIS A 60 13.74 1.05 12.06
N THR A 61 13.94 2.37 11.89
CA THR A 61 13.66 3.07 10.64
C THR A 61 14.41 2.46 9.45
N ARG A 62 15.66 2.01 9.63
CA ARG A 62 16.43 1.37 8.56
C ARG A 62 15.78 0.08 8.08
N PHE A 63 15.35 -0.76 9.02
CA PHE A 63 14.65 -2.01 8.70
C PHE A 63 13.35 -1.71 7.97
N PHE A 64 12.57 -0.77 8.49
CA PHE A 64 11.30 -0.34 7.91
C PHE A 64 11.46 0.14 6.46
N VAL A 65 12.41 1.03 6.21
CA VAL A 65 12.73 1.53 4.87
C VAL A 65 13.10 0.40 3.93
N LEU A 66 13.99 -0.51 4.33
CA LEU A 66 14.40 -1.63 3.46
C LEU A 66 13.21 -2.55 3.13
N LEU A 67 12.39 -2.87 4.13
CA LEU A 67 11.24 -3.74 3.95
C LEU A 67 10.21 -3.10 3.00
N VAL A 68 9.80 -1.86 3.29
CA VAL A 68 8.72 -1.23 2.53
C VAL A 68 9.20 -0.72 1.17
N LEU A 69 10.30 0.02 1.10
CA LEU A 69 10.76 0.63 -0.15
C LEU A 69 11.33 -0.40 -1.11
N VAL A 70 12.08 -1.39 -0.62
CA VAL A 70 12.72 -2.36 -1.51
C VAL A 70 11.80 -3.53 -1.76
N ALA A 71 11.43 -4.28 -0.72
CA ALA A 71 10.60 -5.46 -0.91
C ALA A 71 9.18 -5.09 -1.36
N GLY A 72 8.59 -4.03 -0.79
CA GLY A 72 7.26 -3.55 -1.18
C GLY A 72 7.21 -3.06 -2.63
N ALA A 73 8.14 -2.20 -3.06
CA ALA A 73 8.13 -1.69 -4.44
C ALA A 73 8.39 -2.79 -5.48
N VAL A 74 9.36 -3.67 -5.24
CA VAL A 74 9.69 -4.77 -6.17
C VAL A 74 8.48 -5.72 -6.32
N THR A 75 7.86 -6.09 -5.21
CA THR A 75 6.70 -6.99 -5.25
C THR A 75 5.45 -6.31 -5.84
N GLY A 76 5.27 -5.01 -5.61
CA GLY A 76 4.15 -4.23 -6.18
C GLY A 76 4.25 -4.10 -7.69
N VAL A 77 5.45 -3.79 -8.20
CA VAL A 77 5.73 -3.81 -9.66
C VAL A 77 5.56 -5.23 -10.21
N GLY A 78 5.94 -6.25 -9.43
CA GLY A 78 5.72 -7.66 -9.78
C GLY A 78 4.25 -8.01 -9.99
N ILE A 79 3.33 -7.47 -9.17
CA ILE A 79 1.89 -7.66 -9.37
C ILE A 79 1.48 -7.09 -10.74
N TRP A 80 1.83 -5.83 -11.03
CA TRP A 80 1.47 -5.17 -12.28
C TRP A 80 1.95 -5.94 -13.51
N TRP A 81 3.20 -6.42 -13.46
CA TRP A 81 3.77 -7.23 -14.52
C TRP A 81 2.99 -8.52 -14.71
N THR A 82 2.70 -9.24 -13.64
CA THR A 82 2.04 -10.55 -13.73
C THR A 82 0.58 -10.47 -14.12
N ILE A 83 -0.21 -9.57 -13.55
CA ILE A 83 -1.62 -9.41 -13.96
C ILE A 83 -1.72 -8.92 -15.40
N GLY A 84 -0.80 -8.05 -15.85
CA GLY A 84 -0.76 -7.53 -17.20
C GLY A 84 -0.46 -8.61 -18.26
N LEU A 85 0.34 -9.62 -17.91
CA LEU A 85 0.63 -10.74 -18.81
C LEU A 85 -0.41 -11.85 -18.73
N VAL A 86 -0.87 -12.20 -17.54
CA VAL A 86 -1.80 -13.33 -17.33
C VAL A 86 -3.24 -12.96 -17.69
N HIS A 87 -3.72 -11.78 -17.30
CA HIS A 87 -5.11 -11.34 -17.52
C HIS A 87 -5.19 -9.91 -18.09
N PRO A 88 -4.61 -9.64 -19.27
CA PRO A 88 -4.55 -8.29 -19.85
C PRO A 88 -5.91 -7.62 -20.07
N SER A 89 -6.95 -8.39 -20.41
CA SER A 89 -8.32 -7.87 -20.59
C SER A 89 -8.93 -7.39 -19.27
N ALA A 90 -8.72 -8.13 -18.18
CA ALA A 90 -9.17 -7.75 -16.85
C ALA A 90 -8.40 -6.52 -16.34
N THR A 91 -7.07 -6.52 -16.47
CA THR A 91 -6.22 -5.38 -16.10
C THR A 91 -6.61 -4.12 -16.87
N ARG A 92 -6.86 -4.23 -18.18
CA ARG A 92 -7.36 -3.10 -18.98
C ARG A 92 -8.70 -2.58 -18.46
N THR A 93 -9.62 -3.46 -18.10
CA THR A 93 -10.94 -3.07 -17.60
C THR A 93 -10.81 -2.30 -16.28
N LEU A 94 -9.97 -2.77 -15.36
CA LEU A 94 -9.69 -2.08 -14.11
C LEU A 94 -9.03 -0.71 -14.34
N LEU A 95 -8.07 -0.63 -15.27
CA LEU A 95 -7.42 0.63 -15.63
C LEU A 95 -8.43 1.65 -16.17
N LEU A 96 -9.35 1.22 -17.04
CA LEU A 96 -10.36 2.12 -17.61
C LEU A 96 -11.43 2.54 -16.59
N ALA A 97 -11.83 1.64 -15.70
CA ALA A 97 -12.82 1.93 -14.66
C ALA A 97 -12.27 2.85 -13.56
N PHE A 98 -10.98 2.73 -13.23
CA PHE A 98 -10.37 3.35 -12.05
C PHE A 98 -9.16 4.23 -12.36
N VAL A 99 -9.01 4.75 -13.58
CA VAL A 99 -7.80 5.50 -14.01
C VAL A 99 -7.39 6.58 -13.00
N TRP A 100 -8.34 7.34 -12.47
CA TRP A 100 -8.09 8.42 -11.50
C TRP A 100 -7.79 7.90 -10.09
N VAL A 101 -8.38 6.78 -9.70
CA VAL A 101 -8.10 6.13 -8.40
C VAL A 101 -6.67 5.56 -8.43
N TRP A 102 -6.28 4.90 -9.51
CA TRP A 102 -4.91 4.45 -9.74
C TRP A 102 -3.91 5.61 -9.74
N ALA A 103 -4.21 6.69 -10.48
CA ALA A 103 -3.32 7.87 -10.48
C ALA A 103 -3.14 8.46 -9.06
N THR A 104 -4.22 8.51 -8.28
CA THR A 104 -4.17 8.99 -6.88
C THR A 104 -3.35 8.04 -6.00
N GLU A 105 -3.48 6.74 -6.19
CA GLU A 105 -2.70 5.73 -5.46
C GLU A 105 -1.20 5.86 -5.76
N TRP A 106 -0.82 6.07 -7.02
CA TRP A 106 0.58 6.31 -7.38
C TRP A 106 1.13 7.59 -6.74
N VAL A 107 0.33 8.66 -6.67
CA VAL A 107 0.72 9.88 -5.95
C VAL A 107 0.91 9.61 -4.46
N ALA A 108 0.00 8.86 -3.82
CA ALA A 108 0.14 8.46 -2.43
C ALA A 108 1.41 7.62 -2.21
N PHE A 109 1.72 6.70 -3.13
CA PHE A 109 2.94 5.89 -3.09
C PHE A 109 4.21 6.74 -3.27
N PHE A 110 4.22 7.73 -4.16
CA PHE A 110 5.35 8.68 -4.26
C PHE A 110 5.54 9.49 -2.97
N VAL A 111 4.45 9.93 -2.34
CA VAL A 111 4.50 10.62 -1.05
C VAL A 111 5.03 9.70 0.04
N GLU A 112 4.59 8.44 0.08
CA GLU A 112 5.08 7.42 1.01
C GLU A 112 6.59 7.23 0.87
N ILE A 113 7.08 7.03 -0.34
CA ILE A 113 8.51 6.87 -0.64
C ILE A 113 9.30 8.12 -0.24
N GLY A 114 8.84 9.30 -0.64
CA GLY A 114 9.48 10.56 -0.32
C GLY A 114 9.54 10.81 1.19
N ALA A 115 8.43 10.60 1.88
CA ALA A 115 8.35 10.76 3.33
C ALA A 115 9.25 9.76 4.05
N ALA A 116 9.29 8.49 3.62
CA ALA A 116 10.17 7.49 4.20
C ALA A 116 11.67 7.86 4.07
N PHE A 117 12.08 8.36 2.91
CA PHE A 117 13.46 8.82 2.72
C PHE A 117 13.78 10.06 3.56
N VAL A 118 12.88 11.04 3.58
CA VAL A 118 13.06 12.25 4.39
C VAL A 118 13.10 11.90 5.87
N TYR A 119 12.29 10.96 6.33
CA TYR A 119 12.30 10.45 7.70
C TYR A 119 13.63 9.75 8.01
N TYR A 120 14.07 8.82 7.18
CA TYR A 120 15.32 8.10 7.40
C TYR A 120 16.57 8.98 7.40
N TYR A 121 16.68 9.93 6.47
CA TYR A 121 17.83 10.84 6.41
C TYR A 121 17.66 12.09 7.27
N GLY A 122 16.48 12.29 7.85
CA GLY A 122 16.10 13.49 8.59
C GLY A 122 16.50 13.48 10.06
N TRP A 123 16.87 12.32 10.63
CA TRP A 123 17.17 12.17 12.07
C TRP A 123 18.15 13.21 12.64
N ASP A 124 19.23 13.53 11.92
CA ASP A 124 20.23 14.53 12.37
C ASP A 124 20.09 15.89 11.68
N ARG A 125 19.15 16.03 10.73
CA ARG A 125 19.03 17.22 9.85
C ARG A 125 17.77 18.02 10.10
N LEU A 126 16.71 17.40 10.60
CA LEU A 126 15.41 18.01 10.81
C LEU A 126 15.17 18.30 12.29
N PRO A 127 14.49 19.42 12.61
CA PRO A 127 13.98 19.63 13.96
C PRO A 127 13.01 18.49 14.34
N PRO A 128 12.97 18.06 15.61
CA PRO A 128 12.10 16.98 16.10
C PRO A 128 10.63 17.08 15.66
N GLN A 129 10.07 18.29 15.69
CA GLN A 129 8.67 18.51 15.30
C GLN A 129 8.43 18.30 13.79
N VAL A 130 9.42 18.64 12.96
CA VAL A 130 9.33 18.45 11.50
C VAL A 130 9.52 16.99 11.16
N HIS A 131 10.49 16.33 11.80
CA HIS A 131 10.73 14.89 11.64
C HIS A 131 9.47 14.07 11.98
N LEU A 132 8.84 14.37 13.12
CA LEU A 132 7.60 13.71 13.52
C LEU A 132 6.45 13.97 12.52
N ARG A 133 6.31 15.19 11.99
CA ARG A 133 5.31 15.51 10.96
C ARG A 133 5.51 14.68 9.69
N VAL A 134 6.77 14.47 9.27
CA VAL A 134 7.07 13.61 8.12
C VAL A 134 6.62 12.17 8.38
N GLY A 135 6.84 11.64 9.58
CA GLY A 135 6.33 10.33 9.97
C GLY A 135 4.80 10.23 9.88
N TRP A 136 4.08 11.26 10.30
CA TRP A 136 2.61 11.31 10.16
C TRP A 136 2.15 11.43 8.70
N ILE A 137 2.86 12.19 7.86
CA ILE A 137 2.58 12.27 6.43
C ILE A 137 2.74 10.89 5.78
N TYR A 138 3.80 10.16 6.13
CA TYR A 138 3.99 8.78 5.70
C TYR A 138 2.79 7.91 6.11
N SER A 139 2.42 7.92 7.39
CA SER A 139 1.32 7.08 7.91
C SER A 139 -0.01 7.35 7.21
N ALA A 140 -0.33 8.63 6.98
CA ALA A 140 -1.52 9.02 6.25
C ALA A 140 -1.47 8.56 4.79
N ALA A 141 -0.33 8.73 4.10
CA ALA A 141 -0.16 8.28 2.72
C ALA A 141 -0.33 6.77 2.59
N ALA A 142 0.30 5.99 3.47
CA ALA A 142 0.19 4.53 3.48
C ALA A 142 -1.25 4.05 3.70
N TRP A 143 -1.98 4.68 4.63
CA TRP A 143 -3.39 4.34 4.84
C TRP A 143 -4.28 4.74 3.66
N VAL A 144 -4.02 5.88 3.03
CA VAL A 144 -4.72 6.29 1.79
C VAL A 144 -4.47 5.28 0.66
N SER A 145 -3.23 4.80 0.48
CA SER A 145 -2.92 3.73 -0.48
C SER A 145 -3.73 2.46 -0.20
N LEU A 146 -3.82 2.04 1.08
CA LEU A 146 -4.66 0.91 1.49
C LEU A 146 -6.14 1.14 1.15
N PHE A 147 -6.66 2.33 1.43
CA PHE A 147 -8.04 2.71 1.14
C PHE A 147 -8.37 2.60 -0.36
N LEU A 148 -7.50 3.17 -1.21
CA LEU A 148 -7.67 3.20 -2.66
C LEU A 148 -7.60 1.80 -3.27
N ILE A 149 -6.56 1.03 -2.93
CA ILE A 149 -6.41 -0.35 -3.43
C ILE A 149 -7.51 -1.26 -2.93
N ASN A 150 -7.92 -1.12 -1.68
CA ASN A 150 -9.01 -1.92 -1.15
C ASN A 150 -10.32 -1.71 -1.94
N GLY A 151 -10.66 -0.47 -2.30
CA GLY A 151 -11.84 -0.19 -3.12
C GLY A 151 -11.80 -0.91 -4.47
N ILE A 152 -10.65 -0.85 -5.16
CA ILE A 152 -10.45 -1.51 -6.46
C ILE A 152 -10.52 -3.04 -6.34
N LEU A 153 -9.91 -3.62 -5.31
CA LEU A 153 -9.93 -5.08 -5.10
C LEU A 153 -11.32 -5.59 -4.73
N CYS A 154 -12.06 -4.85 -3.92
CA CYS A 154 -13.43 -5.22 -3.56
C CYS A 154 -14.37 -5.18 -4.77
N PHE A 155 -14.12 -4.29 -5.75
CA PHE A 155 -14.85 -4.29 -7.01
C PHE A 155 -14.68 -5.59 -7.80
N MET A 156 -13.49 -6.20 -7.77
CA MET A 156 -13.24 -7.47 -8.45
C MET A 156 -14.06 -8.63 -7.87
N LEU A 157 -14.44 -8.54 -6.59
CA LEU A 157 -15.25 -9.55 -5.91
C LEU A 157 -16.74 -9.24 -6.00
N THR A 158 -17.11 -7.98 -5.75
CA THR A 158 -18.50 -7.50 -5.73
C THR A 158 -18.60 -6.16 -6.47
N PRO A 159 -18.93 -6.17 -7.77
CA PRO A 159 -19.02 -4.92 -8.56
C PRO A 159 -20.27 -4.08 -8.25
N GLY A 160 -21.25 -4.62 -7.52
CA GLY A 160 -22.45 -3.89 -7.11
C GLY A 160 -23.26 -3.31 -8.28
N GLU A 161 -23.76 -2.09 -8.12
CA GLU A 161 -24.58 -1.37 -9.09
C GLU A 161 -23.79 -0.91 -10.34
N TRP A 162 -22.46 -1.01 -10.32
CA TRP A 162 -21.62 -0.57 -11.45
C TRP A 162 -21.99 -1.24 -12.78
N LEU A 163 -22.48 -2.48 -12.75
CA LEU A 163 -22.91 -3.19 -13.96
C LEU A 163 -24.01 -2.44 -14.72
N GLN A 164 -24.80 -1.64 -14.01
CA GLN A 164 -25.92 -0.87 -14.53
C GLN A 164 -25.53 0.59 -14.75
N THR A 165 -24.88 1.22 -13.77
CA THR A 165 -24.61 2.66 -13.77
C THR A 165 -23.32 3.05 -14.49
N ARG A 166 -22.34 2.13 -14.52
CA ARG A 166 -20.95 2.37 -14.97
C ARG A 166 -20.28 3.56 -14.27
N SER A 167 -20.78 3.95 -13.09
CA SER A 167 -20.28 5.11 -12.36
C SER A 167 -19.06 4.74 -11.50
N LEU A 168 -18.07 5.64 -11.39
CA LEU A 168 -16.88 5.40 -10.60
C LEU A 168 -17.21 5.20 -9.11
N TRP A 169 -18.20 5.92 -8.60
CA TRP A 169 -18.60 5.85 -7.20
C TRP A 169 -19.23 4.51 -6.84
N ASP A 170 -20.10 3.97 -7.69
CA ASP A 170 -20.72 2.66 -7.45
C ASP A 170 -19.69 1.53 -7.58
N ALA A 171 -18.67 1.71 -8.41
CA ALA A 171 -17.55 0.77 -8.52
C ALA A 171 -16.68 0.78 -7.26
N PHE A 172 -16.32 1.97 -6.79
CA PHE A 172 -15.37 2.16 -5.69
C PHE A 172 -16.02 1.88 -4.32
N VAL A 173 -17.21 2.43 -4.07
CA VAL A 173 -17.96 2.27 -2.82
C VAL A 173 -18.91 1.06 -2.94
N ASN A 174 -18.33 -0.07 -3.32
CA ASN A 174 -19.06 -1.32 -3.45
C ASN A 174 -19.39 -1.94 -2.07
N PRO A 175 -20.33 -2.91 -1.99
CA PRO A 175 -20.84 -3.42 -0.71
C PRO A 175 -19.77 -4.00 0.23
N THR A 176 -18.68 -4.55 -0.31
CA THR A 176 -17.61 -5.17 0.49
C THR A 176 -16.46 -4.21 0.81
N MET A 177 -16.44 -3.01 0.24
CA MET A 177 -15.38 -2.03 0.42
C MET A 177 -15.16 -1.68 1.90
N LEU A 178 -16.22 -1.26 2.61
CA LEU A 178 -16.11 -0.82 4.01
C LEU A 178 -15.76 -1.98 4.97
N PRO A 179 -16.44 -3.14 4.93
CA PRO A 179 -16.06 -4.28 5.77
C PRO A 179 -14.60 -4.72 5.55
N SER A 180 -14.16 -4.78 4.29
CA SER A 180 -12.77 -5.16 3.95
C SER A 180 -11.77 -4.12 4.42
N LEU A 181 -12.06 -2.82 4.25
CA LEU A 181 -11.18 -1.74 4.70
C LEU A 181 -10.97 -1.79 6.21
N PHE A 182 -12.06 -1.95 6.97
CA PHE A 182 -12.01 -2.03 8.42
C PHE A 182 -11.14 -3.21 8.87
N LEU A 183 -11.40 -4.40 8.33
CA LEU A 183 -10.63 -5.60 8.66
C LEU A 183 -9.14 -5.45 8.33
N ARG A 184 -8.81 -4.98 7.12
CA ARG A 184 -7.41 -4.79 6.69
C ARG A 184 -6.68 -3.73 7.50
N THR A 185 -7.38 -2.67 7.89
CA THR A 185 -6.82 -1.63 8.77
C THR A 185 -6.48 -2.20 10.14
N LEU A 186 -7.39 -2.98 10.74
CA LEU A 186 -7.12 -3.62 12.03
C LEU A 186 -5.96 -4.62 11.96
N ILE A 187 -5.90 -5.43 10.89
CA ILE A 187 -4.80 -6.38 10.67
C ILE A 187 -3.48 -5.61 10.53
N ALA A 188 -3.44 -4.54 9.73
CA ALA A 188 -2.24 -3.73 9.56
C ALA A 188 -1.76 -3.15 10.90
N PHE A 189 -2.66 -2.63 11.73
CA PHE A 189 -2.28 -2.04 13.02
C PHE A 189 -1.92 -3.07 14.10
N ALA A 190 -2.27 -4.34 13.92
CA ALA A 190 -1.94 -5.42 14.84
C ALA A 190 -0.57 -6.07 14.59
N LEU A 191 0.00 -5.88 13.39
CA LEU A 191 1.33 -6.38 12.98
C LEU A 191 2.46 -5.46 13.48
#